data_AF-F7QN83-F1
#
_entry.id   AF-F7QN83-F1
#
_cell.length_a   1.000
_cell.length_b   1.000
_cell.length_c   1.000
_cell.angle_alpha   90.00
_cell.angle_beta   90.00
_cell.angle_gamma   90.00
#
_symmetry.space_group_name_H-M   'P 1'
#
loop_
_entity.id
_entity.type
_entity.pdbx_description
1 polymer ?
#
loop_
_entity_poly.entity_id
_entity_poly.type
_entity_poly.pdbx_seq_one_letter_code
_entity_poly.pdbx_strand_id
1 'polypeptide(L)'
;MNAKREDEDPIQTHDRQAKAITKAVAGLLTRFGPLGFTPEAIFEGAVRGGAVVLLGGTNASVSDVADLLSEVGNEFRDLAKPNLSVVQ
;
A
#
# COMPACT_ATOMS: atom_id res chain seq x y z
N MET A 1 8.36 2.85 -40.08
CA MET A 1 7.90 1.84 -39.10
C MET A 1 7.46 2.59 -37.86
N ASN A 2 6.16 2.74 -37.64
CA ASN A 2 5.63 3.27 -36.40
C ASN A 2 5.60 2.13 -35.39
N ALA A 3 6.48 2.17 -34.39
CA ALA A 3 6.36 1.31 -33.22
C ALA A 3 5.00 1.61 -32.58
N LYS A 4 4.10 0.62 -32.59
CA LYS A 4 2.94 0.61 -31.69
C LYS A 4 3.50 0.78 -30.29
N ARG A 5 3.16 1.88 -29.61
CA ARG A 5 3.26 1.93 -28.16
C ARG A 5 2.32 0.83 -27.67
N GLU A 6 2.89 -0.25 -27.12
CA GLU A 6 2.11 -1.21 -26.38
C GLU A 6 1.60 -0.45 -25.16
N ASP A 7 0.32 -0.08 -25.19
CA ASP A 7 -0.33 0.51 -24.04
C ASP A 7 -0.30 -0.57 -22.94
N GLU A 8 0.57 -0.40 -21.94
CA GLU A 8 0.64 -1.28 -20.78
C GLU A 8 -0.77 -1.42 -20.19
N ASP A 9 -1.19 -2.66 -19.93
CA ASP A 9 -2.44 -2.96 -19.24
C ASP A 9 -2.56 -2.10 -17.96
N PRO A 10 -3.66 -1.35 -17.78
CA PRO A 10 -3.88 -0.51 -16.61
C PRO A 10 -3.70 -1.24 -15.28
N ILE A 11 -4.04 -2.53 -15.23
CA ILE A 11 -3.86 -3.36 -14.02
C ILE A 11 -2.37 -3.57 -13.74
N GLN A 12 -1.59 -3.91 -14.77
CA GLN A 12 -0.14 -4.12 -14.63
C GLN A 12 0.58 -2.82 -14.26
N THR A 13 0.12 -1.69 -14.81
CA THR A 13 0.63 -0.36 -14.46
C THR A 13 0.36 -0.04 -12.99
N HIS A 14 -0.88 -0.25 -12.53
CA HIS A 14 -1.26 -0.04 -11.15
C HIS A 14 -0.46 -0.93 -10.18
N ASP A 15 -0.33 -2.21 -10.47
CA ASP A 15 0.46 -3.15 -9.65
C ASP A 15 1.92 -2.76 -9.53
N ARG A 16 2.53 -2.31 -10.64
CA ARG A 16 3.92 -1.81 -10.63
C ARG A 16 4.04 -0.58 -9.73
N GLN A 17 3.09 0.35 -9.83
CA GLN A 17 3.07 1.55 -8.99
C GLN A 17 2.88 1.19 -7.51
N ALA A 18 1.93 0.33 -7.19
CA ALA A 18 1.68 -0.14 -5.82
C ALA A 18 2.92 -0.80 -5.23
N LYS A 19 3.60 -1.70 -5.98
CA LYS A 19 4.86 -2.34 -5.53
C LYS A 19 5.97 -1.32 -5.27
N ALA A 20 6.12 -0.30 -6.12
CA ALA A 20 7.11 0.75 -5.93
C ALA A 20 6.85 1.54 -4.64
N ILE A 21 5.59 1.88 -4.36
CA ILE A 21 5.19 2.55 -3.12
C ILE A 21 5.41 1.66 -1.90
N THR A 22 5.03 0.38 -1.95
CA THR A 22 5.28 -0.57 -0.86
C THR A 22 6.77 -0.66 -0.51
N LYS A 23 7.64 -0.69 -1.52
CA LYS A 23 9.10 -0.67 -1.31
C LYS A 23 9.58 0.62 -0.65
N ALA A 24 9.02 1.78 -1.04
CA ALA A 24 9.34 3.05 -0.42
C ALA A 24 8.88 3.11 1.05
N VAL A 25 7.68 2.60 1.35
CA VAL A 25 7.13 2.50 2.71
C VAL A 25 7.98 1.57 3.58
N ALA A 26 8.41 0.43 3.06
CA ALA A 26 9.33 -0.47 3.78
C ALA A 26 10.66 0.22 4.14
N GLY A 27 11.14 1.12 3.27
CA GLY A 27 12.34 1.93 3.52
C GLY A 27 12.21 2.93 4.67
N LEU A 28 10.99 3.23 5.14
CA LEU A 28 10.77 4.12 6.30
C LEU A 28 11.40 3.55 7.57
N LEU A 29 11.37 2.23 7.76
CA LEU A 29 11.98 1.59 8.92
C LEU A 29 13.50 1.83 8.96
N THR A 30 14.19 1.65 7.84
CA THR A 30 15.63 1.93 7.72
C THR A 30 15.94 3.41 7.96
N ARG A 31 15.05 4.31 7.54
CA ARG A 31 15.23 5.76 7.68
C ARG A 31 14.99 6.26 9.11
N PHE A 32 13.94 5.80 9.76
CA PHE A 32 13.48 6.35 11.04
C PHE A 32 13.86 5.48 12.25
N GLY A 33 14.16 4.20 12.06
CA GLY A 33 14.65 3.31 13.12
C GLY A 33 15.90 3.85 13.84
N PRO A 34 16.94 4.33 13.13
CA PRO A 34 18.11 4.95 13.77
C PRO A 34 17.80 6.22 14.58
N LEU A 35 16.65 6.85 14.34
CA LEU A 35 16.17 8.03 15.06
C LEU A 35 15.32 7.67 16.28
N GLY A 36 15.17 6.38 16.60
CA GLY A 36 14.42 5.89 17.77
C GLY A 36 12.92 5.76 17.55
N PHE A 37 12.43 5.83 16.31
CA PHE A 37 11.01 5.64 16.02
C PHE A 37 10.65 4.15 16.11
N THR A 38 9.51 3.84 16.72
CA THR A 38 9.03 2.46 16.79
C THR A 38 8.44 2.02 15.45
N PRO A 39 8.51 0.72 15.11
CA PRO A 39 7.84 0.17 13.93
C PRO A 39 6.34 0.52 13.88
N GLU A 40 5.65 0.51 15.01
CA GLU A 40 4.22 0.82 15.14
C GLU A 40 3.95 2.28 14.77
N ALA A 41 4.76 3.23 15.24
CA ALA A 41 4.60 4.65 14.92
C ALA A 41 4.87 4.92 13.43
N ILE A 42 5.84 4.21 12.85
CA ILE A 42 6.15 4.28 11.41
C ILE A 42 4.96 3.75 10.59
N PHE A 43 4.40 2.59 10.98
CA PHE A 43 3.23 2.01 10.33
C PHE A 43 2.01 2.93 10.44
N GLU A 44 1.68 3.41 11.64
CA GLU A 44 0.56 4.32 11.87
C GLU A 44 0.69 5.59 11.01
N GLY A 45 1.89 6.19 10.98
CA GLY A 45 2.19 7.35 10.15
C GLY A 45 2.01 7.07 8.66
N ALA A 46 2.46 5.90 8.17
CA ALA A 46 2.29 5.50 6.77
C ALA A 46 0.82 5.32 6.40
N VAL A 47 0.02 4.67 7.25
CA VAL A 47 -1.43 4.50 7.04
C VAL A 47 -2.16 5.84 7.03
N ARG A 48 -1.90 6.72 8.02
CA ARG A 48 -2.48 8.06 8.07
C ARG A 48 -2.08 8.90 6.85
N GLY A 49 -0.83 8.80 6.40
CA GLY A 49 -0.36 9.46 5.19
C GLY A 49 -1.08 8.96 3.93
N GLY A 50 -1.27 7.65 3.80
CA GLY A 50 -2.05 7.05 2.71
C GLY A 50 -3.50 7.54 2.69
N ALA A 51 -4.14 7.62 3.86
CA ALA A 51 -5.49 8.18 4.00
C ALA A 51 -5.55 9.65 3.52
N VAL A 52 -4.56 10.47 3.88
CA VAL A 52 -4.48 11.88 3.41
C VAL A 52 -4.34 11.96 1.89
N VAL A 53 -3.56 11.07 1.26
CA VAL A 53 -3.43 11.03 -0.20
C VAL A 53 -4.77 10.70 -0.86
N LEU A 54 -5.53 9.75 -0.33
CA LEU A 54 -6.86 9.40 -0.86
C LEU A 54 -7.84 10.56 -0.74
N LEU A 55 -7.93 11.17 0.45
CA LEU A 55 -8.83 12.29 0.71
C LEU A 55 -8.46 13.55 -0.09
N GLY A 56 -7.16 13.79 -0.31
CA GLY A 56 -6.68 14.96 -1.04
C GLY A 56 -6.62 14.79 -2.56
N GLY A 57 -6.51 13.55 -3.05
CA GLY A 57 -6.35 13.23 -4.46
C GLY A 57 -7.60 12.72 -5.17
N THR A 58 -8.68 12.46 -4.43
CA THR A 58 -9.92 11.86 -4.97
C THR A 58 -11.16 12.51 -4.33
N ASN A 59 -12.35 12.08 -4.76
CA ASN A 59 -13.62 12.45 -4.11
C ASN A 59 -14.01 11.48 -2.97
N ALA A 60 -13.07 10.67 -2.48
CA ALA A 60 -13.32 9.75 -1.37
C ALA A 60 -13.72 10.54 -0.11
N SER A 61 -14.77 10.06 0.56
CA SER A 61 -15.15 10.53 1.87
C SER A 61 -14.29 9.88 2.96
N VAL A 62 -14.37 10.42 4.18
CA VAL A 62 -13.76 9.80 5.35
C VAL A 62 -14.31 8.39 5.60
N SER A 63 -15.60 8.17 5.28
CA SER A 63 -16.22 6.83 5.40
C SER A 63 -15.58 5.85 4.43
N ASP A 64 -15.41 6.24 3.16
CA ASP A 64 -14.84 5.36 2.13
C ASP A 64 -13.43 4.90 2.51
N VAL A 65 -12.63 5.80 3.09
CA VAL A 65 -11.28 5.47 3.57
C VAL A 65 -11.32 4.55 4.80
N ALA A 66 -12.26 4.77 5.72
CA ALA A 66 -12.42 3.91 6.90
C ALA A 66 -12.88 2.50 6.52
N ASP A 67 -13.79 2.39 5.54
CA ASP A 67 -14.28 1.12 5.01
C ASP A 67 -13.14 0.37 4.31
N LEU A 68 -12.36 1.04 3.46
CA LEU A 68 -11.17 0.46 2.83
C LEU A 68 -10.16 -0.07 3.85
N LEU A 69 -9.85 0.71 4.90
CA LEU A 69 -8.95 0.26 5.96
C LEU A 69 -9.51 -0.93 6.75
N SER A 70 -10.83 -1.00 6.91
CA SER A 70 -11.50 -2.11 7.56
C SER A 70 -11.45 -3.38 6.72
N GLU A 71 -11.63 -3.27 5.40
CA GLU A 71 -11.47 -4.37 4.45
C GLU A 71 -10.05 -4.94 4.49
N VAL A 72 -9.03 -4.09 4.36
CA VAL A 72 -7.62 -4.51 4.48
C VAL A 72 -7.36 -5.15 5.85
N GLY A 73 -7.90 -4.58 6.92
CA GLY A 73 -7.82 -5.16 8.26
C GLY A 73 -8.44 -6.57 8.35
N ASN A 74 -9.55 -6.81 7.63
CA ASN A 74 -10.18 -8.12 7.56
C ASN A 74 -9.35 -9.11 6.73
N GLU A 75 -8.74 -8.69 5.62
CA GLU A 75 -7.82 -9.53 4.86
C GLU A 75 -6.64 -10.02 5.71
N PHE A 76 -6.06 -9.15 6.54
CA PHE A 76 -5.01 -9.54 7.49
C PHE A 76 -5.50 -10.51 8.57
N ARG A 77 -6.76 -10.42 8.99
CA ARG A 77 -7.35 -11.40 9.92
C ARG A 77 -7.53 -12.76 9.25
N ASP A 78 -7.93 -12.77 7.98
CA ASP A 78 -8.14 -14.00 7.22
C ASP A 78 -6.82 -14.65 6.74
N LEU A 79 -5.73 -13.89 6.61
CA LEU A 79 -4.36 -14.41 6.40
C LEU A 79 -3.91 -15.38 7.51
N ALA A 80 -4.51 -15.32 8.70
CA ALA A 80 -4.27 -16.28 9.78
C ALA A 80 -4.85 -17.69 9.50
N LYS A 81 -5.69 -17.86 8.46
CA LYS A 81 -6.10 -19.18 7.98
C LYS A 81 -5.03 -19.70 7.00
N PRO A 82 -4.34 -20.80 7.29
CA PRO A 82 -3.16 -21.23 6.56
C PRO A 82 -3.56 -21.80 5.21
N ASN A 83 -3.52 -20.98 4.17
CA ASN A 83 -3.39 -21.41 2.78
C ASN A 83 -2.22 -20.69 2.10
N LEU A 84 -1.11 -20.56 2.83
CA LEU A 84 0.16 -20.11 2.27
C LEU A 84 0.95 -21.31 1.74
N SER A 85 0.72 -21.65 0.47
CA SER A 85 1.79 -22.25 -0.34
C SER A 85 2.83 -21.16 -0.59
N VAL A 86 3.90 -21.16 0.21
CA VAL A 86 5.11 -20.40 -0.08
C VAL A 86 5.72 -21.00 -1.35
N VAL A 87 5.63 -20.29 -2.47
CA VAL A 87 6.40 -20.63 -3.67
C VAL A 87 7.85 -20.25 -3.37
N GLN A 88 8.72 -21.27 -3.29
CA GLN A 88 10.17 -21.12 -3.19
C GLN A 88 10.77 -20.61 -4.50
#